data_AF-A0A3A4WJF6-F1
#
_entry.id   AF-A0A3A4WJF6-F1
#
_cell.length_a   1.000
_cell.length_b   1.000
_cell.length_c   1.000
_cell.angle_alpha   90.00
_cell.angle_beta   90.00
_cell.angle_gamma   90.00
#
_symmetry.space_group_name_H-M   'P 1'
#
loop_
_entity.id
_entity.type
_entity.pdbx_description
1 polymer ?
#
loop_
_entity_poly.entity_id
_entity_poly.type
_entity_poly.pdbx_seq_one_letter_code
_entity_poly.pdbx_strand_id
1 'polypeptide(L)'
;YPHLGTLPPEKIEYELAASKAALEKRLGQVVDCFAYPGGIRRYGDLNCKTEQILIRCGYQMACTSIFGRNGFGQNPYELKRIGIGRADTLPVFMAKVSGACDWIENVQTAFQQVFKNVY
;
A
#
# COMPACT_ATOMS: atom_id res chain seq x y z
N TYR A 1 7.05 6.21 -10.23
CA TYR A 1 6.70 4.82 -10.57
C TYR A 1 5.27 4.83 -11.09
N PRO A 2 4.91 4.09 -12.16
CA PRO A 2 3.54 4.11 -12.70
C PRO A 2 2.51 3.66 -11.65
N HIS A 3 1.29 4.19 -11.75
CA HIS A 3 0.14 3.70 -10.98
C HIS A 3 -0.16 2.26 -11.39
N LEU A 4 0.15 1.29 -10.53
CA LEU A 4 0.15 -0.13 -10.91
C LEU A 4 -1.21 -0.59 -11.46
N GLY A 5 -2.33 -0.11 -10.89
CA GLY A 5 -3.67 -0.49 -11.31
C GLY A 5 -4.10 0.03 -12.68
N THR A 6 -3.43 1.03 -13.25
CA THR A 6 -3.71 1.56 -14.59
C THR A 6 -3.03 0.76 -15.70
N LEU A 7 -2.06 -0.09 -15.36
CA LEU A 7 -1.34 -0.91 -16.33
C LEU A 7 -2.21 -2.07 -16.88
N PRO A 8 -1.90 -2.58 -18.09
CA PRO A 8 -2.46 -3.82 -18.59
C PRO A 8 -2.16 -5.01 -17.67
N PRO A 9 -3.05 -6.02 -17.55
CA PRO A 9 -2.86 -7.17 -16.67
C PRO A 9 -1.50 -7.87 -16.84
N GLU A 10 -1.07 -8.09 -18.08
CA GLU A 10 0.20 -8.76 -18.39
C GLU A 10 1.42 -7.98 -17.89
N LYS A 11 1.36 -6.65 -17.94
CA LYS A 11 2.41 -5.77 -17.41
C LYS A 11 2.45 -5.81 -15.89
N ILE A 12 1.29 -5.80 -15.23
CA ILE A 12 1.21 -5.92 -13.77
C ILE A 12 1.81 -7.27 -13.33
N GLU A 13 1.44 -8.36 -14.00
CA GLU A 13 1.93 -9.70 -13.69
C GLU A 13 3.45 -9.82 -13.88
N TYR A 14 3.97 -9.26 -14.97
CA TYR A 14 5.41 -9.18 -15.20
C TYR A 14 6.14 -8.39 -14.10
N GLU A 15 5.68 -7.18 -13.79
CA GLU A 15 6.29 -6.32 -12.75
C GLU A 15 6.32 -7.03 -11.39
N LEU A 16 5.20 -7.67 -10.99
CA LEU A 16 5.06 -8.35 -9.71
C LEU A 16 5.90 -9.63 -9.62
N ALA A 17 5.88 -10.47 -10.65
CA ALA A 17 6.62 -11.73 -10.66
C ALA A 17 8.13 -11.51 -10.81
N ALA A 18 8.55 -10.60 -11.69
CA ALA A 18 9.96 -10.32 -11.92
C ALA A 18 10.62 -9.66 -10.71
N SER A 19 9.95 -8.69 -10.07
CA SER A 19 10.47 -8.04 -8.86
C SER A 19 10.58 -9.02 -7.69
N LYS A 20 9.57 -9.88 -7.49
CA LYS A 20 9.61 -10.96 -6.50
C LYS A 20 10.79 -11.89 -6.72
N ALA A 21 10.89 -12.49 -7.91
CA ALA A 21 11.96 -13.43 -8.24
C ALA A 21 13.36 -12.79 -8.10
N ALA A 22 13.51 -11.51 -8.47
CA ALA A 22 14.77 -10.78 -8.32
C ALA A 22 15.15 -10.58 -6.83
N LEU A 23 14.18 -10.25 -5.98
CA LEU A 23 14.41 -10.09 -4.54
C LEU A 23 14.70 -11.43 -3.87
N GLU A 24 13.91 -12.46 -4.14
CA GLU A 24 14.08 -13.81 -3.56
C GLU A 24 15.44 -14.40 -3.94
N LYS A 25 15.87 -14.23 -5.20
CA LYS A 25 17.20 -14.67 -5.65
C LYS A 25 18.34 -13.96 -4.91
N ARG A 26 18.18 -12.67 -4.57
CA ARG A 26 19.22 -11.87 -3.90
C ARG A 26 19.24 -12.08 -2.39
N LEU A 27 18.08 -12.25 -1.79
CA LEU A 27 17.91 -12.38 -0.34
C LEU A 27 18.00 -13.84 0.14
N GLY A 28 17.76 -14.81 -0.75
CA GLY A 28 17.69 -16.23 -0.39
C GLY A 28 16.49 -16.55 0.51
N GLN A 29 15.46 -15.71 0.47
CA GLN A 29 14.27 -15.78 1.33
C GLN A 29 13.02 -15.52 0.49
N VAL A 30 11.89 -16.08 0.91
CA VAL A 30 10.59 -15.85 0.28
C VAL A 30 10.14 -14.41 0.50
N VAL A 31 9.55 -13.79 -0.52
CA VAL A 31 8.98 -12.44 -0.44
C VAL A 31 7.46 -12.54 -0.47
N ASP A 32 6.84 -12.44 0.70
CA ASP A 32 5.39 -12.60 0.88
C ASP A 32 4.62 -11.27 0.88
N CYS A 33 5.31 -10.15 1.09
CA CYS A 33 4.69 -8.84 1.29
C CYS A 33 4.98 -7.91 0.11
N PHE A 34 3.95 -7.16 -0.31
CA PHE A 34 4.07 -6.12 -1.32
C PHE A 34 3.74 -4.74 -0.75
N ALA A 35 4.23 -3.68 -1.39
CA ALA A 35 3.80 -2.31 -1.11
C ALA A 35 3.43 -1.62 -2.43
N TYR A 36 2.18 -1.18 -2.55
CA TYR A 36 1.73 -0.49 -3.76
C TYR A 36 2.51 0.83 -3.92
N PRO A 37 3.16 1.06 -5.08
CA PRO A 37 3.68 2.37 -5.41
C PRO A 37 2.55 3.40 -5.37
N GLY A 38 2.74 4.51 -4.66
CA GLY A 38 1.68 5.49 -4.38
C GLY A 38 0.70 5.00 -3.32
N GLY A 39 0.12 3.81 -3.49
CA GLY A 39 -0.75 3.14 -2.51
C GLY A 39 -2.12 3.77 -2.33
N ILE A 40 -2.57 4.60 -3.27
CA ILE A 40 -3.84 5.32 -3.24
C ILE A 40 -4.82 4.68 -4.23
N ARG A 41 -5.87 4.04 -3.71
CA ARG A 41 -6.89 3.34 -4.53
C ARG A 41 -7.58 4.28 -5.51
N ARG A 42 -7.86 5.51 -5.08
CA ARG A 42 -8.53 6.53 -5.90
C ARG A 42 -7.71 7.01 -7.09
N TYR A 43 -6.38 6.94 -7.00
CA TYR A 43 -5.48 7.34 -8.10
C TYR A 43 -5.14 6.17 -9.02
N GLY A 44 -5.73 4.99 -8.77
CA GLY A 44 -5.51 3.80 -9.59
C GLY A 44 -4.22 3.07 -9.26
N ASP A 45 -3.59 3.30 -8.10
CA ASP A 45 -2.43 2.50 -7.67
C ASP A 45 -2.80 1.05 -7.38
N LEU A 46 -4.04 0.81 -6.96
CA LEU A 46 -4.58 -0.51 -6.66
C LEU A 46 -6.06 -0.62 -7.04
N ASN A 47 -6.45 -1.83 -7.43
CA ASN A 47 -7.82 -2.24 -7.71
C ASN A 47 -7.94 -3.77 -7.61
N CYS A 48 -9.15 -4.31 -7.82
CA CYS A 48 -9.42 -5.75 -7.74
C CYS A 48 -8.52 -6.58 -8.67
N LYS A 49 -8.17 -6.05 -9.85
CA LYS A 49 -7.26 -6.71 -10.80
C LYS A 49 -5.84 -6.83 -10.22
N THR A 50 -5.30 -5.75 -9.63
CA THR A 50 -3.96 -5.81 -9.02
C THR A 50 -3.89 -6.79 -7.86
N GLU A 51 -4.93 -6.84 -7.04
CA GLU A 51 -5.05 -7.79 -5.92
C GLU A 51 -5.08 -9.25 -6.40
N GLN A 52 -5.90 -9.55 -7.40
CA GLN A 52 -5.94 -10.89 -8.00
C GLN A 52 -4.60 -11.31 -8.60
N ILE A 53 -3.83 -10.39 -9.17
CA ILE A 53 -2.50 -10.70 -9.72
C ILE A 53 -1.50 -10.93 -8.59
N LEU A 54 -1.53 -10.13 -7.51
CA LEU A 54 -0.69 -10.37 -6.33
C LEU A 54 -0.89 -11.77 -5.75
N ILE A 55 -2.16 -12.19 -5.60
CA ILE A 55 -2.51 -13.55 -5.15
C ILE A 55 -1.90 -14.61 -6.09
N ARG A 56 -2.04 -14.43 -7.41
CA ARG A 56 -1.47 -15.36 -8.40
C ARG A 56 0.06 -15.40 -8.39
N CYS A 57 0.72 -14.29 -8.10
CA CYS A 57 2.17 -14.21 -7.91
C CYS A 57 2.62 -14.74 -6.52
N GLY A 58 1.70 -15.23 -5.70
CA GLY A 58 2.00 -15.84 -4.40
C GLY A 58 2.36 -14.84 -3.31
N TYR A 59 1.98 -13.57 -3.42
CA TYR A 59 2.05 -12.64 -2.29
C TYR A 59 0.93 -12.95 -1.29
N GLN A 60 1.20 -12.80 0.00
CA GLN A 60 0.27 -13.05 1.10
C GLN A 60 -0.39 -11.78 1.64
N MET A 61 0.26 -10.63 1.45
CA MET A 61 -0.25 -9.34 1.90
C MET A 61 0.33 -8.15 1.12
N ALA A 62 -0.38 -7.03 1.15
CA ALA A 62 0.07 -5.80 0.52
C ALA A 62 -0.30 -4.55 1.33
N CYS A 63 0.63 -3.61 1.39
CA CYS A 63 0.48 -2.33 2.09
C CYS A 63 0.09 -1.20 1.13
N THR A 64 -0.84 -0.36 1.57
CA THR A 64 -1.29 0.87 0.91
C THR A 64 -0.65 2.11 1.55
N SER A 65 -1.00 3.31 1.11
CA SER A 65 -0.68 4.57 1.81
C SER A 65 -1.87 5.15 2.56
N ILE A 66 -2.94 4.37 2.71
CA ILE A 66 -4.11 4.74 3.51
C ILE A 66 -3.68 4.79 4.98
N PHE A 67 -3.89 5.93 5.61
CA PHE A 67 -3.57 6.13 7.02
C PHE A 67 -4.51 5.31 7.89
N GLY A 68 -3.97 4.66 8.90
CA GLY A 68 -4.76 4.04 9.96
C GLY A 68 -4.16 2.76 10.49
N ARG A 69 -4.91 2.14 11.41
CA ARG A 69 -4.55 0.90 12.08
C ARG A 69 -5.25 -0.28 11.43
N ASN A 70 -4.55 -1.41 11.39
CA ASN A 70 -5.13 -2.66 10.94
C ASN A 70 -5.74 -3.44 12.10
N GLY A 71 -6.94 -3.99 11.89
CA GLY A 71 -7.67 -4.82 12.85
C GLY A 71 -7.91 -6.23 12.30
N PHE A 72 -8.46 -7.11 13.13
CA PHE A 72 -8.82 -8.46 12.70
C PHE A 72 -9.88 -8.41 11.59
N GLY A 73 -9.74 -9.27 10.57
CA GLY A 73 -10.70 -9.38 9.47
C GLY A 73 -10.59 -8.33 8.36
N GLN A 74 -9.61 -7.41 8.43
CA GLN A 74 -9.33 -6.49 7.32
C GLN A 74 -8.65 -7.20 6.15
N ASN A 75 -8.80 -6.66 4.93
CA ASN A 75 -8.20 -7.23 3.73
C ASN A 75 -6.66 -7.22 3.84
N PRO A 76 -5.98 -8.39 3.83
CA PRO A 76 -4.52 -8.45 3.91
C PRO A 76 -3.82 -7.82 2.70
N TYR A 77 -4.52 -7.63 1.58
CA TYR A 77 -4.00 -6.96 0.39
C TYR A 77 -4.27 -5.45 0.38
N GLU A 78 -4.87 -4.89 1.43
CA GLU A 78 -5.10 -3.45 1.57
C GLU A 78 -4.71 -2.92 2.96
N LEU A 79 -3.59 -3.40 3.50
CA LEU A 79 -3.13 -2.98 4.81
C LEU A 79 -2.86 -1.47 4.84
N LYS A 80 -3.42 -0.80 5.85
CA LYS A 80 -3.18 0.61 6.17
C LYS A 80 -1.78 0.81 6.74
N ARG A 81 -1.24 2.02 6.61
CA ARG A 81 0.07 2.40 7.16
C ARG A 81 0.02 3.74 7.88
N ILE A 82 0.80 3.86 8.94
CA ILE A 82 1.01 5.14 9.64
C ILE A 82 2.27 5.79 9.05
N GLY A 83 2.10 6.90 8.36
CA GLY A 83 3.22 7.66 7.79
C GLY A 83 4.04 8.37 8.87
N ILE A 84 5.34 8.08 8.92
CA ILE A 84 6.31 8.77 9.78
C ILE A 84 7.19 9.66 8.90
N GLY A 85 7.22 10.96 9.19
CA GLY A 85 7.96 11.98 8.45
C GLY A 85 9.05 12.63 9.30
N ARG A 86 9.93 13.39 8.65
CA ARG A 86 11.08 14.05 9.32
C ARG A 86 10.69 15.04 10.43
N ALA A 87 9.49 15.62 10.36
CA ALA A 87 9.00 16.56 11.36
C ALA A 87 8.38 15.88 12.59
N ASP A 88 8.22 14.56 12.57
CA ASP A 88 7.68 13.83 13.72
C ASP A 88 8.71 13.78 14.85
N THR A 89 8.40 14.44 15.95
CA THR A 89 9.12 14.27 17.21
C THR A 89 8.71 12.95 17.87
N LEU A 90 9.49 12.47 18.86
CA LEU A 90 9.12 11.27 19.62
C LEU A 90 7.70 11.33 20.22
N PRO A 91 7.25 12.46 20.83
CA PRO A 91 5.85 12.58 21.26
C PRO A 91 4.83 12.40 20.13
N VAL A 92 5.08 12.97 18.95
CA VAL A 92 4.19 12.82 17.79
C VAL A 92 4.19 11.38 17.27
N PHE A 93 5.35 10.74 17.21
CA PHE A 93 5.46 9.32 16.88
C PHE A 93 4.63 8.46 17.83
N MET A 94 4.74 8.69 19.15
CA MET A 94 3.96 7.96 20.15
C MET A 94 2.45 8.20 20.01
N ALA A 95 2.03 9.43 19.73
CA ALA A 95 0.63 9.75 19.45
C ALA A 95 0.10 9.02 18.21
N LYS A 96 0.90 8.96 17.13
CA LYS A 96 0.56 8.23 15.91
C LYS A 96 0.40 6.72 16.17
N VAL A 97 1.38 6.09 16.82
CA VAL A 97 1.38 4.63 17.06
C VAL A 97 0.31 4.20 18.06
N SER A 98 -0.03 5.06 19.04
CA SER A 98 -1.10 4.79 20.01
C SER A 98 -2.52 4.95 19.45
N GLY A 99 -2.67 5.46 18.22
CA GLY A 99 -3.96 5.69 17.58
C GLY A 99 -4.61 7.03 17.93
N ALA A 100 -3.92 7.92 18.66
CA ALA A 100 -4.42 9.28 18.91
C ALA A 100 -4.60 10.10 17.62
N CYS A 101 -3.99 9.64 16.52
CA CYS A 101 -4.10 10.22 15.18
C CYS A 101 -5.06 9.48 14.24
N ASP A 102 -5.88 8.53 14.71
CA ASP A 102 -6.76 7.74 13.83
C ASP A 102 -7.74 8.61 13.01
N TRP A 103 -8.09 9.80 13.51
CA TRP A 103 -8.89 10.78 12.79
C TRP A 103 -8.28 11.23 11.46
N ILE A 104 -6.96 11.07 11.27
CA ILE A 104 -6.25 11.39 10.02
C ILE A 104 -6.77 10.53 8.86
N GLU A 105 -7.23 9.30 9.10
CA GLU A 105 -7.82 8.45 8.06
C GLU A 105 -9.00 9.15 7.36
N ASN A 106 -9.90 9.73 8.15
CA ASN A 106 -11.08 10.42 7.65
C ASN A 106 -10.69 11.69 6.89
N VAL A 107 -9.71 12.44 7.39
CA VAL A 107 -9.21 13.66 6.73
C VAL A 107 -8.52 13.35 5.42
N GLN A 108 -7.66 12.32 5.39
CA GLN A 108 -7.00 11.86 4.17
C GLN A 108 -8.02 11.41 3.14
N THR A 109 -9.02 10.62 3.57
CA THR A 109 -10.08 10.13 2.69
C THR A 109 -10.90 11.27 2.11
N ALA A 110 -11.28 12.27 2.92
CA ALA A 110 -12.00 13.46 2.46
C ALA A 110 -11.15 14.30 1.48
N PHE A 111 -9.86 14.50 1.79
CA PHE A 111 -8.95 15.22 0.90
C PHE A 111 -8.84 14.54 -0.47
N GLN A 112 -8.63 13.22 -0.49
CA GLN A 112 -8.54 12.42 -1.73
C GLN A 112 -9.89 12.35 -2.49
N GLN A 113 -11.02 12.62 -1.83
CA GLN A 113 -12.32 12.78 -2.49
C GLN A 113 -12.44 14.11 -3.21
N VAL A 114 -11.98 15.19 -2.56
CA VAL A 114 -12.09 16.57 -3.08
C VAL A 114 -11.06 16.82 -4.19
N PHE A 115 -9.83 16.37 -4.00
CA PHE A 115 -8.71 16.66 -4.91
C PHE A 115 -8.36 15.42 -5.76
N LYS A 116 -9.18 15.13 -6.76
CA LYS A 116 -9.02 13.97 -7.66
C LYS A 116 -7.77 14.02 -8.56
N ASN A 117 -7.18 15.20 -8.78
CA ASN A 117 -6.19 15.45 -9.85
C ASN A 117 -4.96 16.23 -9.37
N VAL A 118 -4.35 15.85 -8.24
CA VAL A 118 -3.03 16.37 -7.89
C VAL A 118 -2.01 15.26 -8.20
N TYR A 119 -1.23 15.50 -9.26
CA TYR A 119 -0.25 14.66 -9.96
C TYR A 119 -0.76 13.84 -11.14
#